data_AF-A0A517RIA9-F1
#
_entry.id   AF-A0A517RIA9-F1
#
_cell.length_a   1.000
_cell.length_b   1.000
_cell.length_c   1.000
_cell.angle_alpha   90.00
_cell.angle_beta   90.00
_cell.angle_gamma   90.00
#
_symmetry.space_group_name_H-M   'P 1'
#
loop_
_entity.id
_entity.type
_entity.pdbx_description
1 polymer ?
#
loop_
_entity_poly.entity_id
_entity_poly.type
_entity_poly.pdbx_seq_one_letter_code
_entity_poly.pdbx_strand_id
1 'polypeptide(L)'
;MKLCKSVLSVVVCVTLVSSCVSKLDRPPERDGYVVQAYHFCEKCESLQGGIYEKGPFKKFSSDQRKECVHEWQEISRDRFMQLAVDLHAVDWSKEPGHFWNGGIQVEQED
;
A
#
# COMPACT_ATOMS: atom_id res chain seq x y z
N MET A 1 -19.38 35.25 -41.89
CA MET A 1 -18.35 34.20 -41.70
C MET A 1 -18.62 33.54 -40.36
N LYS A 2 -19.23 32.35 -40.35
CA LYS A 2 -19.59 31.60 -39.13
C LYS A 2 -18.52 30.55 -38.90
N LEU A 3 -17.39 30.94 -38.31
CA LEU A 3 -16.33 30.00 -37.94
C LEU A 3 -16.79 29.17 -36.73
N CYS A 4 -17.24 27.97 -37.03
CA CYS A 4 -17.05 26.72 -36.31
C CYS A 4 -16.67 26.81 -34.82
N LYS A 5 -17.68 26.93 -33.97
CA LYS A 5 -17.62 26.73 -32.51
C LYS A 5 -17.31 25.27 -32.09
N SER A 6 -16.99 24.37 -33.02
CA SER A 6 -16.90 22.92 -32.76
C SER A 6 -15.54 22.44 -32.25
N VAL A 7 -14.46 23.20 -32.41
CA VAL A 7 -13.09 22.70 -32.10
C VAL A 7 -12.72 22.90 -30.63
N LEU A 8 -13.43 23.79 -29.91
CA LEU A 8 -13.08 24.11 -28.52
C LEU A 8 -13.50 23.03 -27.50
N SER A 9 -14.41 22.11 -27.87
CA SER A 9 -15.01 21.18 -26.90
C SER A 9 -14.24 19.88 -26.69
N VAL A 10 -13.30 19.52 -27.58
CA VAL A 10 -12.58 18.23 -27.51
C VAL A 10 -11.32 18.31 -26.65
N VAL A 11 -10.76 19.52 -26.47
CA VAL A 11 -9.52 19.72 -25.70
C VAL A 11 -9.74 19.67 -24.18
N VAL A 12 -10.96 19.92 -23.71
CA VAL A 12 -11.28 19.94 -22.26
C VAL A 12 -11.44 18.53 -21.68
N CYS A 13 -11.85 17.54 -22.47
CA CYS A 13 -12.05 16.18 -21.96
C CYS A 13 -10.73 15.39 -21.80
N VAL A 14 -9.68 15.73 -22.55
CA VAL A 14 -8.42 14.97 -22.53
C VAL A 14 -7.50 15.39 -21.37
N THR A 15 -7.61 16.62 -20.87
CA THR A 15 -6.74 17.12 -19.79
C THR A 15 -7.19 16.73 -18.38
N LEU A 16 -8.46 16.35 -18.19
CA LEU A 16 -8.98 15.96 -16.87
C LEU A 16 -8.68 14.50 -16.48
N VAL A 17 -8.44 13.62 -17.45
CA VAL A 17 -8.21 12.18 -17.18
C VAL A 17 -6.75 11.85 -16.87
N SER A 18 -5.81 12.76 -17.19
CA SER A 18 -4.37 12.50 -17.04
C SER A 18 -3.84 12.76 -15.63
N SER A 19 -4.58 13.47 -14.78
CA SER A 19 -4.11 13.88 -13.45
C SER A 19 -4.35 12.85 -12.34
N CYS A 20 -5.10 11.78 -12.62
CA CYS A 20 -5.45 10.76 -11.61
C CYS A 20 -4.61 9.48 -11.69
N VAL A 21 -3.98 9.20 -12.83
CA VAL A 21 -3.27 7.92 -13.04
C VAL A 21 -1.88 7.92 -12.38
N SER A 22 -1.19 9.07 -12.33
CA SER A 22 0.21 9.14 -11.87
C SER A 22 0.40 9.15 -10.35
N LYS A 23 -0.68 9.07 -9.55
CA LYS A 23 -0.61 9.04 -8.08
C LYS A 23 -0.96 7.70 -7.46
N LEU A 24 -1.48 6.77 -8.25
CA LEU A 24 -2.33 5.72 -7.71
C LEU A 24 -1.54 4.41 -7.50
N ASP A 25 -0.35 4.25 -8.10
CA ASP A 25 0.59 3.16 -7.76
C ASP A 25 1.77 3.67 -6.92
N ARG A 26 1.48 4.38 -5.83
CA ARG A 26 2.51 4.81 -4.89
C ARG A 26 2.61 3.81 -3.75
N PRO A 27 3.81 3.61 -3.18
CA PRO A 27 3.88 3.03 -1.84
C PRO A 27 3.06 3.90 -0.87
N PRO A 28 2.51 3.33 0.21
CA PRO A 28 1.73 4.04 1.20
C PRO A 28 2.52 5.24 1.70
N GLU A 29 1.82 6.34 1.91
CA GLU A 29 2.44 7.57 2.39
C GLU A 29 3.11 7.31 3.74
N ARG A 30 4.33 7.84 3.90
CA ARG A 30 5.14 7.68 5.10
C ARG A 30 5.46 9.07 5.61
N ASP A 31 4.90 9.42 6.76
CA ASP A 31 5.43 10.53 7.53
C ASP A 31 6.79 10.10 8.08
N GLY A 32 7.83 10.92 7.90
CA GLY A 32 9.26 10.57 8.03
C GLY A 32 9.77 10.14 9.42
N TYR A 33 8.89 9.61 10.27
CA TYR A 33 9.19 9.00 11.56
C TYR A 33 9.29 7.48 11.43
N VAL A 34 10.02 6.84 12.36
CA VAL A 34 10.03 5.37 12.48
C VAL A 34 8.65 4.94 12.94
N VAL A 35 7.81 4.53 12.00
CA VAL A 35 6.42 4.11 12.24
C VAL A 35 6.29 2.61 12.01
N GLN A 36 5.55 1.95 12.89
CA GLN A 36 5.05 0.62 12.63
C GLN A 36 3.68 0.74 11.96
N ALA A 37 3.57 0.30 10.71
CA ALA A 37 2.31 0.33 9.96
C ALA A 37 2.18 -0.89 9.05
N TYR A 38 0.94 -1.25 8.73
CA TYR A 38 0.60 -2.40 7.91
C TYR A 38 -0.45 -2.01 6.91
N HIS A 39 -0.27 -2.45 5.67
CA HIS A 39 -1.11 -2.07 4.55
C HIS A 39 -1.47 -3.27 3.70
N PHE A 40 -2.67 -3.22 3.15
CA PHE A 40 -3.23 -4.21 2.24
C PHE A 40 -3.81 -3.52 1.02
N CYS A 41 -3.57 -4.09 -0.15
CA CYS A 41 -4.26 -3.73 -1.37
C CYS A 41 -5.24 -4.85 -1.72
N GLU A 42 -6.54 -4.57 -1.57
CA GLU A 42 -7.59 -5.55 -1.84
C GLU A 42 -7.62 -5.99 -3.31
N LYS A 43 -7.28 -5.08 -4.24
CA LYS A 43 -7.34 -5.33 -5.68
C LYS A 43 -6.37 -6.41 -6.17
N CYS A 44 -5.19 -6.51 -5.56
CA CYS A 44 -4.16 -7.46 -5.98
C CYS A 44 -3.63 -8.29 -4.82
N GLU A 45 -4.31 -8.26 -3.68
CA GLU A 45 -3.98 -9.08 -2.51
C GLU A 45 -2.54 -8.85 -2.00
N SER A 46 -1.95 -7.70 -2.33
CA SER A 46 -0.60 -7.35 -1.90
C SER A 46 -0.61 -6.81 -0.48
N LEU A 47 0.43 -7.14 0.27
CA LEU A 47 0.59 -6.76 1.66
C LEU A 47 1.94 -6.09 1.84
N GLN A 48 2.01 -5.06 2.67
CA GLN A 48 3.30 -4.57 3.18
C GLN A 48 3.18 -4.02 4.59
N GLY A 49 4.16 -4.28 5.43
CA GLY A 49 4.13 -3.74 6.78
C GLY A 49 5.26 -4.21 7.68
N GLY A 50 5.32 -3.58 8.84
CA GLY A 50 6.41 -3.72 9.80
C GLY A 50 6.89 -2.34 10.27
N ILE A 51 8.11 -2.27 10.80
CA ILE A 51 8.74 -1.01 11.15
C ILE A 51 9.39 -0.43 9.90
N TYR A 52 8.92 0.73 9.48
CA TYR A 52 9.52 1.48 8.38
C TYR A 52 10.87 2.09 8.80
N GLU A 53 11.76 2.31 7.83
CA GLU A 53 13.14 2.82 7.98
C GLU A 53 14.16 1.85 8.60
N LYS A 54 13.93 1.36 9.83
CA LYS A 54 14.99 0.69 10.62
C LYS A 54 14.66 -0.67 11.23
N GLY A 55 13.48 -1.22 10.97
CA GLY A 55 13.10 -2.50 11.57
C GLY A 55 12.65 -3.55 10.56
N PRO A 56 12.23 -4.72 11.05
CA PRO A 56 11.78 -5.80 10.19
C PRO A 56 10.52 -5.37 9.44
N PHE A 57 10.60 -5.49 8.12
CA PHE A 57 9.59 -5.06 7.18
C PHE A 57 9.37 -6.18 6.15
N LYS A 58 8.11 -6.51 5.87
CA LYS A 58 7.73 -7.57 4.95
C LYS A 58 6.84 -7.01 3.84
N LYS A 59 6.98 -7.61 2.66
CA LYS A 59 6.17 -7.36 1.47
C LYS A 59 5.74 -8.71 0.91
N PHE A 60 4.46 -8.85 0.65
CA PHE A 60 3.89 -9.98 -0.05
C PHE A 60 3.14 -9.47 -1.28
N SER A 61 3.23 -10.20 -2.38
CA SER A 61 2.70 -9.75 -3.66
C SER A 61 2.15 -10.95 -4.41
N SER A 62 0.95 -10.81 -4.95
CA SER A 62 0.39 -11.79 -5.87
C SER A 62 0.92 -11.57 -7.29
N ASP A 63 0.65 -12.52 -8.18
CA ASP A 63 0.96 -12.38 -9.61
C ASP A 63 0.20 -11.22 -10.27
N GLN A 64 -0.99 -10.87 -9.74
CA GLN A 64 -1.81 -9.77 -10.23
C GLN A 64 -1.22 -8.39 -9.91
N ARG A 65 -0.15 -8.32 -9.10
CA ARG A 65 0.52 -7.06 -8.75
C ARG A 65 1.01 -6.26 -9.96
N LYS A 66 1.47 -6.93 -11.03
CA LYS A 66 2.14 -6.27 -12.17
C LYS A 66 1.25 -5.28 -12.92
N GLU A 67 -0.06 -5.50 -12.88
CA GLU A 67 -1.07 -4.70 -13.56
C GLU A 67 -1.88 -3.85 -12.56
N CYS A 68 -1.59 -4.00 -11.27
CA CYS A 68 -2.34 -3.35 -10.21
C CYS A 68 -1.80 -1.95 -9.94
N VAL A 69 -2.73 -1.03 -9.82
CA VAL A 69 -2.50 0.32 -9.31
C VAL A 69 -2.94 0.30 -7.85
N HIS A 70 -1.98 0.24 -6.93
CA HIS A 70 -2.26 -0.14 -5.54
C HIS A 70 -3.09 0.88 -4.78
N GLU A 71 -4.24 0.44 -4.28
CA GLU A 71 -5.05 1.20 -3.33
C GLU A 71 -4.77 0.67 -1.93
N TRP A 72 -3.74 1.22 -1.29
CA TRP A 72 -3.31 0.79 0.04
C TRP A 72 -4.30 1.22 1.11
N GLN A 73 -4.80 0.25 1.84
CA GLN A 73 -5.59 0.45 3.05
C GLN A 73 -4.72 0.10 4.25
N GLU A 74 -4.68 0.98 5.25
CA GLU A 74 -4.04 0.66 6.53
C GLU A 74 -4.87 -0.39 7.27
N ILE A 75 -4.20 -1.40 7.83
CA ILE A 75 -4.81 -2.51 8.55
C ILE A 75 -4.06 -2.78 9.86
N SER A 76 -4.68 -3.52 10.77
CA SER A 76 -4.01 -3.96 11.98
C SER A 76 -2.93 -5.00 11.70
N ARG A 77 -1.95 -5.11 12.61
CA ARG A 77 -0.93 -6.17 12.59
C ARG A 77 -1.54 -7.56 12.53
N ASP A 78 -2.55 -7.82 13.35
CA ASP A 78 -3.20 -9.14 13.41
C ASP A 78 -3.89 -9.46 12.09
N ARG A 79 -4.53 -8.46 11.47
CA ARG A 79 -5.15 -8.63 10.16
C ARG A 79 -4.10 -8.88 9.08
N PHE A 80 -2.97 -8.18 9.13
CA PHE A 80 -1.85 -8.39 8.21
C PHE A 80 -1.29 -9.81 8.32
N MET A 81 -1.08 -10.29 9.55
CA MET A 81 -0.58 -11.65 9.79
C MET A 81 -1.55 -12.72 9.30
N GLN A 82 -2.85 -12.54 9.54
CA GLN A 82 -3.90 -13.43 9.02
C GLN A 82 -3.89 -13.45 7.48
N LEU A 83 -3.93 -12.29 6.83
CA LEU A 83 -3.94 -12.20 5.36
C LEU A 83 -2.67 -12.79 4.74
N ALA A 84 -1.52 -12.70 5.40
CA ALA A 84 -0.29 -13.33 4.94
C ALA A 84 -0.37 -14.86 4.98
N VAL A 85 -1.05 -15.44 5.97
CA VAL A 85 -1.32 -16.89 6.01
C VAL A 85 -2.32 -17.25 4.90
N ASP A 86 -3.45 -16.55 4.85
CA ASP A 86 -4.58 -16.89 3.98
C ASP A 86 -4.24 -16.76 2.48
N LEU A 87 -3.51 -15.71 2.10
CA LEU A 87 -3.26 -15.35 0.71
C LEU A 87 -1.87 -15.78 0.22
N HIS A 88 -0.89 -15.89 1.13
CA HIS A 88 0.52 -16.11 0.77
C HIS A 88 1.13 -17.35 1.44
N ALA A 89 0.31 -18.16 2.15
CA ALA A 89 0.72 -19.38 2.83
C ALA A 89 1.93 -19.19 3.78
N VAL A 90 2.02 -18.01 4.41
CA VAL A 90 3.13 -17.66 5.29
C VAL A 90 3.07 -18.46 6.59
N ASP A 91 4.20 -19.04 6.99
CA ASP A 91 4.37 -19.72 8.26
C ASP A 91 5.17 -18.83 9.24
N TRP A 92 4.44 -18.14 10.12
CA TRP A 92 5.02 -17.23 11.11
C TRP A 92 5.82 -17.93 12.21
N SER A 93 5.71 -19.25 12.38
CA SER A 93 6.46 -20.00 13.40
C SER A 93 7.97 -20.04 13.11
N LYS A 94 8.35 -19.83 11.85
CA LYS A 94 9.75 -19.81 11.39
C LYS A 94 10.40 -18.42 11.52
N GLU A 95 9.61 -17.39 11.78
CA GLU A 95 10.11 -16.02 11.90
C GLU A 95 10.59 -15.76 13.33
N PRO A 96 11.62 -14.90 13.53
CA PRO A 96 12.12 -14.58 14.86
C PRO A 96 11.00 -13.95 15.72
N GLY A 97 10.59 -14.68 16.76
CA GLY A 97 9.33 -14.46 17.47
C GLY A 97 9.21 -13.16 18.27
N HIS A 98 10.27 -12.41 18.49
CA HIS A 98 10.16 -11.18 19.30
C HIS A 98 9.37 -10.07 18.59
N PHE A 99 9.41 -10.00 17.26
CA PHE A 99 8.76 -8.92 16.51
C PHE A 99 7.35 -9.28 16.01
N TRP A 100 7.22 -10.46 15.41
CA TRP A 100 5.95 -10.95 14.84
C TRP A 100 5.11 -11.72 15.84
N ASN A 101 5.70 -12.22 16.93
CA ASN A 101 4.96 -12.94 17.98
C ASN A 101 4.91 -12.19 19.33
N GLY A 102 5.58 -11.03 19.45
CA GLY A 102 5.58 -10.18 20.66
C GLY A 102 4.99 -8.79 20.39
N GLY A 103 4.12 -8.31 21.27
CA GLY A 103 3.65 -6.92 21.26
C GLY A 103 4.83 -5.98 21.52
N ILE A 104 5.02 -4.99 20.64
CA ILE A 104 6.04 -3.96 20.87
C ILE A 104 5.51 -3.04 21.96
N GLN A 105 6.10 -3.12 23.15
CA GLN A 105 6.03 -2.02 24.10
C GLN A 105 6.91 -0.92 23.52
N VAL A 106 6.27 0.12 23.00
CA VAL A 106 6.96 1.36 22.67
C VAL A 106 7.43 1.93 24.01
N GLU A 107 8.72 1.80 24.32
CA GLU A 107 9.33 2.53 25.42
C GLU A 107 9.23 4.01 25.08
N GLN A 108 8.27 4.66 25.72
CA GLN A 108 8.13 6.11 25.76
C GLN A 108 9.15 6.61 26.79
N GLU A 109 10.31 7.08 26.33
CA GLU A 109 11.24 7.82 27.19
C GLU A 109 10.57 9.14 27.61
N ASP A 110 10.53 9.36 28.94
CA ASP A 110 10.06 10.56 29.64
C ASP A 110 10.81 11.85 29.26
#